data_AF-A0A8S7LBQ8-F1
#
_entry.id   AF-A0A8S7LBQ8-F1
#
_cell.length_a   1.000
_cell.length_b   1.000
_cell.length_c   1.000
_cell.angle_alpha   90.00
_cell.angle_beta   90.00
_cell.angle_gamma   90.00
#
_symmetry.space_group_name_H-M   'P 1'
#
loop_
_entity.id
_entity.type
_entity.pdbx_description
1 polymer ?
#
loop_
_entity_poly.entity_id
_entity_poly.type
_entity_poly.pdbx_seq_one_letter_code
_entity_poly.pdbx_strand_id
1 'polypeptide(L)'
;MSDNRSRHDRLAVRLSLIISRLMAGESLSLKTLSDEFGVTERTLQRDFHQRLVHLDLEYRNGRYSLRRQSSPGAIPEMLSFIQNTGIARILPLRNGRLITCLTDNQEPSPCLIWLPVP
;
A
#
# COMPACT_ATOMS: atom_id res chain seq x y z
N MET A 1 -38.06 -13.02 -10.91
CA MET A 1 -37.21 -12.78 -9.72
C MET A 1 -35.72 -12.96 -10.04
N SER A 2 -35.21 -12.39 -11.14
CA SER A 2 -33.84 -12.66 -11.64
C SER A 2 -32.87 -11.47 -11.49
N ASP A 3 -33.35 -10.32 -11.04
CA ASP A 3 -32.60 -9.06 -11.02
C ASP A 3 -31.62 -8.94 -9.84
N ASN A 4 -31.85 -9.66 -8.74
CA ASN A 4 -31.01 -9.50 -7.55
C ASN A 4 -29.65 -10.20 -7.68
N ARG A 5 -29.61 -11.37 -8.33
CA ARG A 5 -28.34 -12.13 -8.54
C ARG A 5 -27.38 -11.36 -9.44
N SER A 6 -27.86 -10.87 -10.58
CA SER A 6 -27.04 -10.09 -11.51
C SER A 6 -26.49 -8.80 -10.88
N ARG A 7 -27.24 -8.17 -9.98
CA ARG A 7 -26.79 -6.98 -9.22
C ARG A 7 -25.74 -7.31 -8.18
N HIS A 8 -25.88 -8.43 -7.46
CA HIS A 8 -24.86 -8.90 -6.52
C HIS A 8 -23.57 -9.28 -7.26
N ASP A 9 -23.67 -9.95 -8.40
CA ASP A 9 -22.51 -10.31 -9.22
C ASP A 9 -21.76 -9.06 -9.70
N ARG A 10 -22.49 -8.03 -10.17
CA ARG A 10 -21.88 -6.76 -10.58
C ARG A 10 -21.16 -6.05 -9.43
N LEU A 11 -21.71 -6.10 -8.21
CA LEU A 11 -21.02 -5.55 -7.04
C LEU A 11 -19.76 -6.33 -6.71
N ALA A 12 -19.85 -7.67 -6.65
CA ALA A 12 -18.73 -8.53 -6.31
C ALA A 12 -17.57 -8.35 -7.30
N VAL A 13 -17.86 -8.33 -8.60
CA VAL A 13 -16.89 -8.07 -9.66
C VAL A 13 -16.27 -6.68 -9.53
N ARG A 14 -17.06 -5.66 -9.20
CA ARG A 14 -16.54 -4.30 -9.00
C ARG A 14 -15.59 -4.23 -7.81
N LEU A 15 -15.98 -4.79 -6.67
CA LEU A 15 -15.14 -4.79 -5.48
C LEU A 15 -13.86 -5.61 -5.70
N SER A 16 -13.95 -6.77 -6.34
CA SER A 16 -12.76 -7.59 -6.61
C SER A 16 -11.77 -6.86 -7.50
N LEU A 17 -12.21 -6.17 -8.55
CA LEU A 17 -11.32 -5.40 -9.42
C LEU A 17 -10.70 -4.20 -8.70
N ILE A 18 -11.49 -3.46 -7.90
CA ILE A 18 -10.97 -2.36 -7.07
C ILE A 18 -9.90 -2.87 -6.11
N ILE A 19 -10.17 -3.96 -5.39
CA ILE A 19 -9.23 -4.55 -4.42
C ILE A 19 -7.95 -4.99 -5.14
N SER A 20 -8.05 -5.71 -6.26
CA SER A 20 -6.87 -6.17 -7.01
C SER A 20 -5.96 -5.02 -7.43
N ARG A 21 -6.53 -3.90 -7.92
CA ARG A 21 -5.76 -2.71 -8.30
C ARG A 21 -5.12 -2.02 -7.10
N LEU A 22 -5.87 -1.90 -6.00
CA LEU A 22 -5.32 -1.36 -4.74
C LEU A 22 -4.13 -2.20 -4.26
N MET A 23 -4.27 -3.53 -4.26
CA MET A 23 -3.19 -4.47 -3.87
C MET A 23 -1.97 -4.41 -4.82
N ALA A 24 -2.17 -4.04 -6.09
CA ALA A 24 -1.09 -3.77 -7.04
C ALA A 24 -0.40 -2.41 -6.83
N GLY A 25 -0.87 -1.61 -5.85
CA GLY A 25 -0.31 -0.30 -5.51
C GLY A 25 -0.88 0.86 -6.32
N GLU A 26 -1.96 0.64 -7.08
CA GLU A 26 -2.58 1.72 -7.85
C GLU A 26 -3.27 2.76 -6.97
N SER A 27 -3.27 4.01 -7.43
CA SER A 27 -4.07 5.10 -6.88
C SER A 27 -5.31 5.31 -7.73
N LEU A 28 -6.50 5.11 -7.18
CA LEU A 28 -7.78 5.07 -7.90
C LEU A 28 -8.59 6.35 -7.72
N SER A 29 -9.09 6.93 -8.82
CA SER A 29 -10.01 8.08 -8.76
C SER A 29 -11.46 7.62 -8.84
N LEU A 30 -12.35 8.23 -8.05
CA LEU A 30 -13.78 7.88 -8.09
C LEU A 30 -14.40 8.19 -9.46
N LYS A 31 -13.99 9.29 -10.10
CA LYS A 31 -14.49 9.69 -11.43
C LYS A 31 -14.14 8.65 -12.50
N THR A 32 -12.87 8.22 -12.56
CA THR A 32 -12.43 7.20 -13.52
C THR A 32 -13.14 5.87 -13.29
N LEU A 33 -13.25 5.43 -12.03
CA LEU A 33 -13.96 4.19 -11.70
C LEU A 33 -15.48 4.31 -12.01
N SER A 34 -16.06 5.49 -11.83
CA SER A 34 -17.48 5.75 -12.11
C SER A 34 -17.77 5.53 -13.59
N ASP A 35 -16.93 6.10 -14.46
CA ASP A 35 -17.04 5.94 -15.91
C ASP A 35 -16.80 4.48 -16.34
N GLU A 36 -15.79 3.81 -15.76
CA GLU A 36 -15.44 2.42 -16.09
C GLU A 36 -16.53 1.41 -15.69
N PHE A 37 -17.08 1.53 -14.48
CA PHE A 37 -18.08 0.60 -13.97
C PHE A 37 -19.52 1.01 -14.33
N GLY A 38 -19.71 2.18 -14.95
CA GLY A 38 -21.03 2.74 -15.26
C GLY A 38 -21.89 2.97 -14.02
N VAL A 39 -21.28 3.42 -12.91
CA VAL A 39 -21.99 3.69 -11.65
C VAL A 39 -21.65 5.06 -11.09
N THR A 40 -22.55 5.65 -10.31
CA THR A 40 -22.31 6.98 -9.74
C THR A 40 -21.16 6.99 -8.72
N GLU A 41 -20.49 8.13 -8.60
CA GLU A 41 -19.48 8.33 -7.55
C GLU A 41 -20.04 8.07 -6.15
N ARG A 42 -21.31 8.39 -5.87
CA ARG A 42 -22.00 8.06 -4.61
C ARG A 42 -22.02 6.54 -4.34
N THR A 43 -22.16 5.73 -5.38
CA THR A 43 -22.12 4.26 -5.26
C THR A 43 -20.72 3.79 -4.89
N LEU A 44 -19.69 4.37 -5.50
CA LEU A 44 -18.30 4.05 -5.19
C LEU A 44 -17.90 4.56 -3.80
N GLN A 45 -18.30 5.77 -3.40
CA GLN A 45 -18.10 6.27 -2.03
C GLN A 45 -18.63 5.27 -0.99
N ARG A 46 -19.79 4.66 -1.25
CA ARG A 46 -20.33 3.61 -0.40
C ARG A 46 -19.45 2.35 -0.41
N ASP A 47 -18.95 1.95 -1.56
CA ASP A 47 -18.03 0.81 -1.68
C ASP A 47 -16.77 1.05 -0.83
N PHE A 48 -16.12 2.20 -0.99
CA PHE A 48 -14.92 2.57 -0.24
C PHE A 48 -15.19 2.71 1.27
N HIS A 49 -16.21 3.48 1.66
CA HIS A 49 -16.43 3.83 3.08
C HIS A 49 -17.15 2.76 3.90
N GLN A 50 -17.92 1.87 3.27
CA GLN A 50 -18.70 0.86 4.00
C GLN A 50 -18.23 -0.56 3.72
N ARG A 51 -17.81 -0.87 2.49
CA ARG A 51 -17.51 -2.25 2.09
C ARG A 51 -16.02 -2.55 2.16
N LEU A 52 -15.18 -1.56 1.89
CA LEU A 52 -13.72 -1.65 1.93
C LEU A 52 -13.10 -1.04 3.20
N VAL A 53 -13.91 -0.73 4.22
CA VAL A 53 -13.46 -0.06 5.46
C VAL A 53 -12.36 -0.81 6.23
N HIS A 54 -12.26 -2.13 6.04
CA HIS A 54 -11.26 -2.97 6.69
C HIS A 54 -9.90 -2.95 5.97
N LEU A 55 -9.82 -2.34 4.79
CA LEU A 55 -8.56 -2.07 4.13
C LEU A 55 -7.98 -0.77 4.67
N ASP A 56 -6.66 -0.74 4.90
CA ASP A 56 -5.95 0.46 5.33
C ASP A 56 -5.79 1.41 4.12
N LEU A 57 -6.88 2.11 3.77
CA LEU A 57 -6.92 3.01 2.62
C LEU A 57 -6.59 4.44 3.03
N GLU A 58 -5.83 5.12 2.19
CA GLU A 58 -5.61 6.56 2.30
C GLU A 58 -6.25 7.30 1.12
N TYR A 59 -6.73 8.51 1.38
CA TYR A 59 -7.27 9.40 0.36
C TYR A 59 -6.36 10.62 0.22
N ARG A 60 -5.66 10.73 -0.91
CA ARG A 60 -4.74 11.84 -1.21
C ARG A 60 -4.98 12.35 -2.63
N ASN A 61 -4.98 13.68 -2.79
CA ASN A 61 -5.11 14.34 -4.10
C ASN A 61 -6.30 13.84 -4.93
N GLY A 62 -7.45 13.57 -4.29
CA GLY A 62 -8.65 13.11 -4.98
C GLY A 62 -8.67 11.61 -5.30
N ARG A 63 -7.70 10.82 -4.84
CA ARG A 63 -7.53 9.40 -5.18
C ARG A 63 -7.39 8.54 -3.93
N TYR A 64 -7.87 7.29 -4.01
CA TYR A 64 -7.72 6.26 -3.00
C TYR A 64 -6.55 5.34 -3.33
N SER A 65 -5.70 5.05 -2.36
CA SER A 65 -4.66 4.02 -2.46
C SER A 65 -4.63 3.20 -1.18
N LEU A 66 -4.08 1.98 -1.22
CA LEU A 66 -3.68 1.33 0.02
C LEU A 66 -2.57 2.16 0.66
N ARG A 67 -2.75 2.51 1.93
CA ARG A 67 -1.71 3.11 2.74
C ARG A 67 -0.53 2.16 2.69
N ARG A 68 0.60 2.69 2.24
CA ARG A 68 1.85 1.96 2.25
C ARG A 68 2.19 1.73 3.72
N GLN A 69 1.87 0.53 4.22
CA GLN A 69 2.45 0.08 5.47
C GLN A 69 3.95 0.02 5.20
N SER A 70 4.67 1.03 5.68
CA SER A 70 6.10 0.89 5.91
C SER A 70 6.22 -0.43 6.63
N SER A 71 6.97 -1.38 6.06
CA SER A 71 7.07 -2.72 6.62
C SER A 71 7.24 -2.61 8.13
N PRO A 72 6.54 -3.45 8.94
CA PRO A 72 6.64 -3.40 10.38
C PRO A 72 8.13 -3.43 10.70
N GLY A 73 8.59 -2.38 11.41
CA GLY A 73 10.02 -2.03 11.46
C GLY A 73 10.93 -3.22 11.71
N ALA A 74 12.12 -3.21 11.11
CA ALA A 74 13.19 -4.21 11.26
C ALA A 74 12.73 -5.56 11.87
N ILE A 75 12.25 -6.47 11.03
CA ILE A 75 11.92 -7.84 11.39
C ILE A 75 13.07 -8.42 12.27
N PRO A 76 12.81 -9.05 13.44
CA PRO A 76 13.84 -9.55 14.34
C PRO A 76 14.90 -10.45 13.66
N GLU A 77 14.46 -11.22 12.67
CA GLU A 77 15.28 -12.06 11.80
C GLU A 77 16.27 -11.24 10.97
N MET A 78 15.85 -10.04 10.53
CA MET A 78 16.73 -9.13 9.81
C MET A 78 17.79 -8.50 10.72
N LEU A 79 17.44 -8.15 11.95
CA LEU A 79 18.43 -7.68 12.94
C LEU A 79 19.47 -8.77 13.22
N SER A 80 19.01 -10.02 13.35
CA SER A 80 19.88 -11.19 13.50
C SER A 80 20.76 -11.40 12.27
N PHE A 81 20.21 -11.24 11.06
CA PHE A 81 20.98 -11.30 9.81
C PHE A 81 22.08 -10.22 9.76
N ILE A 82 21.73 -8.96 10.04
CA ILE A 82 22.68 -7.83 10.05
C ILE A 82 23.83 -8.09 11.04
N GLN A 83 23.50 -8.67 12.19
CA GLN A 83 24.48 -8.99 13.23
C GLN A 83 25.38 -10.16 12.84
N ASN A 84 24.78 -11.27 12.36
CA ASN A 84 25.50 -12.51 12.06
C ASN A 84 26.33 -12.43 10.78
N THR A 85 25.95 -11.58 9.82
CA THR A 85 26.70 -11.35 8.57
C THR A 85 27.78 -10.28 8.67
N GLY A 86 27.88 -9.59 9.81
CA GLY A 86 28.85 -8.50 10.01
C GLY A 86 28.48 -7.18 9.33
N ILE A 87 27.34 -7.12 8.62
CA ILE A 87 26.80 -5.88 8.00
C ILE A 87 26.60 -4.78 9.05
N ALA A 88 26.37 -5.16 10.31
CA ALA A 88 26.24 -4.23 11.43
C ALA A 88 27.40 -3.22 11.57
N ARG A 89 28.58 -3.49 11.00
CA ARG A 89 29.77 -2.62 11.06
C ARG A 89 29.80 -1.51 10.01
N ILE A 90 29.04 -1.65 8.93
CA ILE A 90 29.02 -0.68 7.81
C ILE A 90 27.78 0.22 7.84
N LEU A 91 26.84 -0.03 8.75
CA LEU A 91 25.66 0.80 8.93
C LEU A 91 26.00 2.05 9.76
N PRO A 92 25.67 3.26 9.28
CA PRO A 92 25.93 4.50 10.01
C PRO A 92 25.15 4.59 11.32
N LEU A 93 23.95 4.01 11.38
CA LEU A 93 23.10 3.97 12.57
C LEU A 93 22.35 2.63 12.63
N ARG A 94 22.33 1.97 13.79
CA ARG A 94 21.54 0.75 14.00
C ARG A 94 20.15 1.08 14.54
N ASN A 95 19.34 1.78 13.74
CA ASN A 95 17.97 2.10 14.12
C ASN A 95 16.97 1.42 13.17
N GLY A 96 15.79 1.08 13.67
CA GLY A 96 14.76 0.39 12.89
C GLY A 96 14.32 1.17 11.64
N ARG A 97 14.42 2.51 11.67
CA ARG A 97 14.09 3.38 10.53
C ARG A 97 15.03 3.18 9.35
N LEU A 98 16.35 3.18 9.59
CA LEU A 98 17.37 2.93 8.56
C LEU A 98 17.18 1.54 7.96
N ILE A 99 16.93 0.54 8.81
CA ILE A 99 16.71 -0.83 8.37
C ILE A 99 15.49 -0.94 7.47
N THR A 100 14.35 -0.34 7.88
CA THR A 100 13.15 -0.26 7.03
C THR A 100 13.45 0.44 5.71
N CYS A 101 14.17 1.57 5.71
CA CYS A 101 14.57 2.27 4.49
C CYS A 101 15.47 1.42 3.56
N LEU A 102 16.40 0.65 4.10
CA LEU A 102 17.29 -0.22 3.32
C LEU A 102 16.56 -1.43 2.71
N THR A 103 15.46 -1.88 3.32
CA THR A 103 14.64 -2.99 2.82
C THR A 103 13.47 -2.58 1.96
N ASP A 104 13.10 -1.30 1.97
CA ASP A 104 11.97 -0.82 1.20
C ASP A 104 12.34 -0.84 -0.29
N ASN A 105 11.63 -1.65 -1.07
CA ASN A 105 12.00 -2.00 -2.44
C ASN A 105 11.41 -1.02 -3.49
N GLN A 106 10.95 0.15 -3.07
CA GLN A 106 10.01 0.96 -3.86
C GLN A 106 10.55 2.27 -4.47
N GLU A 107 11.78 2.70 -4.20
CA GLU A 107 12.43 3.91 -4.76
C GLU A 107 13.96 3.71 -4.77
N PRO A 108 14.78 4.47 -5.54
CA PRO A 108 16.17 4.09 -5.81
C PRO A 108 16.93 3.87 -4.51
N SER A 109 17.69 2.78 -4.48
CA SER A 109 18.46 2.33 -3.32
C SER A 109 19.04 3.52 -2.57
N PRO A 110 18.60 3.79 -1.33
CA PRO A 110 18.98 5.02 -0.63
C PRO A 110 20.50 5.05 -0.49
N CYS A 111 21.16 6.02 -1.11
CA CYS A 111 22.59 6.19 -0.97
C CYS A 111 22.90 6.84 0.38
N LEU A 112 23.79 6.21 1.14
CA LEU A 112 24.26 6.73 2.43
C LEU A 112 25.53 7.54 2.18
N ILE A 113 25.44 8.86 2.34
CA ILE A 113 26.61 9.74 2.27
C ILE A 113 27.26 9.73 3.66
N TRP A 114 28.40 9.06 3.77
CA TRP A 114 29.21 9.07 4.98
C TRP A 114 29.97 10.39 5.07
N LEU A 115 29.50 11.31 5.92
CA LEU A 115 30.27 12.49 6.29
C LEU A 115 31.20 12.12 7.45
N PRO A 116 32.53 12.22 7.30
CA PRO A 116 33.43 12.01 8.43
C PRO A 116 33.15 13.07 9.50
N VAL A 117 33.08 12.61 10.75
CA VAL A 117 33.00 13.51 11.92
C VAL A 117 34.34 14.25 12.03
N PRO A 118 34.36 15.57 12.27
CA PRO A 118 35.59 16.33 12.46
C PRO A 118 36.38 15.88 13.70
#